data_AF-A0A4Z1FZF7-F1
#
_entry.id   AF-A0A4Z1FZF7-F1
#
_cell.length_a   1.000
_cell.length_b   1.000
_cell.length_c   1.000
_cell.angle_alpha   90.00
_cell.angle_beta   90.00
_cell.angle_gamma   90.00
#
_symmetry.space_group_name_H-M   'P 1'
#
loop_
_entity.id
_entity.type
_entity.pdbx_description
1 polymer ?
#
loop_
_entity_poly.entity_id
_entity_poly.type
_entity_poly.pdbx_seq_one_letter_code
_entity_poly.pdbx_strand_id
1 'polypeptide(L)'
;MNRPQQNRMSSRPAPRRRRYNILFLGIVGSGKASMKNRIVYNDFRGPINIYDPNLDDSFQTYITIASEQCIVDIAELNYDDRYAGLFEPLIRQADGIILMYSICSPESFFVLEALWTLVKLVKVPEKKGLYVEVVGTMSDMWEKRSVKTEDGKALAERLNCGFSECSAKEGENCDVLIENLIRKIMIGREQEQILRDARRRKEDDEREERERKKNGIVKRVLKRCVEMMTMGT
;
A
#
# COMPACT_ATOMS: atom_id res chain seq x y z
N MET A 1 -17.75 -50.55 -27.05
CA MET A 1 -17.15 -50.06 -25.78
C MET A 1 -16.99 -48.54 -25.89
N ASN A 2 -17.95 -47.78 -25.36
CA ASN A 2 -17.92 -46.31 -25.32
C ASN A 2 -17.15 -45.85 -24.07
N ARG A 3 -16.14 -45.01 -24.23
CA ARG A 3 -15.55 -44.24 -23.11
C ARG A 3 -16.32 -42.93 -22.95
N PRO A 4 -16.74 -42.54 -21.74
CA PRO A 4 -17.43 -41.26 -21.53
C PRO A 4 -16.45 -40.08 -21.67
N GLN A 5 -16.87 -39.08 -22.44
CA GLN A 5 -16.22 -37.77 -22.49
C GLN A 5 -16.43 -37.06 -21.16
N GLN A 6 -15.35 -36.85 -20.40
CA GLN A 6 -15.37 -35.99 -19.22
C GLN A 6 -15.56 -34.54 -19.65
N ASN A 7 -16.72 -33.99 -19.31
CA ASN A 7 -17.01 -32.56 -19.37
C ASN A 7 -15.92 -31.77 -18.62
N ARG A 8 -15.10 -31.03 -19.36
CA ARG A 8 -14.23 -30.00 -18.78
C ARG A 8 -15.11 -28.84 -18.30
N MET A 9 -15.58 -28.91 -17.06
CA MET A 9 -16.08 -27.71 -16.38
C MET A 9 -14.92 -26.72 -16.30
N SER A 10 -15.06 -25.59 -17.00
CA SER A 10 -14.18 -24.45 -16.87
C SER A 10 -14.26 -23.96 -15.42
N SER A 11 -13.24 -24.27 -14.63
CA SER A 11 -13.08 -23.69 -13.31
C SER A 11 -12.97 -22.18 -13.46
N ARG A 12 -13.95 -21.44 -12.93
CA ARG A 12 -13.79 -20.00 -12.70
C ARG A 12 -12.48 -19.84 -11.92
N PRO A 13 -11.55 -18.97 -12.35
CA PRO A 13 -10.36 -18.70 -11.56
C PRO A 13 -10.84 -18.25 -10.18
N ALA A 14 -10.30 -18.87 -9.12
CA ALA A 14 -10.57 -18.44 -7.75
C ALA A 14 -10.36 -16.92 -7.66
N PRO A 15 -11.21 -16.18 -6.94
CA PRO A 15 -11.01 -14.74 -6.78
C PRO A 15 -9.58 -14.50 -6.32
N ARG A 16 -8.83 -13.69 -7.07
CA ARG A 16 -7.45 -13.33 -6.69
C ARG A 16 -7.53 -12.60 -5.36
N ARG A 17 -7.18 -13.29 -4.27
CA ARG A 17 -7.08 -12.67 -2.94
C ARG A 17 -6.16 -11.46 -3.05
N ARG A 18 -6.65 -10.29 -2.64
CA ARG A 18 -5.84 -9.06 -2.67
C ARG A 18 -4.69 -9.21 -1.67
N ARG A 19 -3.49 -8.90 -2.13
CA ARG A 19 -2.27 -8.90 -1.33
C ARG A 19 -1.86 -7.47 -0.98
N TYR A 20 -1.45 -7.27 0.26
CA TYR A 20 -0.98 -6.01 0.80
C TYR A 20 0.36 -6.21 1.51
N ASN A 21 1.38 -5.50 1.05
CA ASN A 21 2.69 -5.49 1.69
C ASN A 21 2.75 -4.34 2.69
N ILE A 22 2.85 -4.65 3.99
CA ILE A 22 2.96 -3.66 5.05
C ILE A 22 4.37 -3.70 5.64
N LEU A 23 5.00 -2.53 5.74
CA LEU A 23 6.37 -2.41 6.22
C LEU A 23 6.40 -1.63 7.54
N PHE A 24 6.99 -2.23 8.58
CA PHE A 24 7.24 -1.57 9.86
C PHE A 24 8.65 -0.97 9.87
N LEU A 25 8.74 0.34 10.12
CA LEU A 25 9.99 1.09 10.19
C LEU A 25 10.14 1.74 11.57
N GLY A 26 11.33 1.65 12.14
CA GLY A 26 11.64 2.26 13.44
C GLY A 26 13.00 1.78 13.94
N ILE A 27 13.54 2.41 14.97
CA ILE A 27 14.79 1.94 15.60
C ILE A 27 14.56 0.67 16.43
N VAL A 28 15.64 0.01 16.84
CA VAL A 28 15.57 -1.11 17.79
C VAL A 28 14.86 -0.66 19.08
N GLY A 29 13.96 -1.50 19.61
CA GLY A 29 13.20 -1.17 20.83
C GLY A 29 11.88 -0.42 20.60
N SER A 30 11.57 0.01 19.37
CA SER A 30 10.28 0.63 19.02
C SER A 30 9.06 -0.31 19.04
N GLY A 31 9.24 -1.61 19.34
CA GLY A 31 8.13 -2.57 19.45
C GLY A 31 7.66 -3.22 18.15
N LYS A 32 8.39 -3.11 17.04
CA LYS A 32 8.05 -3.72 15.73
C LYS A 32 7.80 -5.23 15.81
N ALA A 33 8.76 -5.99 16.33
CA ALA A 33 8.66 -7.45 16.42
C ALA A 33 7.46 -7.89 17.30
N SER A 34 7.24 -7.22 18.43
CA SER A 34 6.10 -7.49 19.30
C SER A 34 4.76 -7.20 18.62
N MET A 35 4.68 -6.09 17.88
CA MET A 35 3.50 -5.73 17.11
C MET A 35 3.22 -6.74 15.99
N LYS A 36 4.26 -7.13 15.26
CA LYS A 36 4.20 -8.19 14.23
C LYS A 36 3.68 -9.48 14.83
N ASN A 37 4.24 -9.92 15.96
CA ASN A 37 3.81 -11.15 16.63
C ASN A 37 2.35 -11.07 17.08
N ARG A 38 1.93 -9.92 17.64
CA ARG A 38 0.53 -9.68 18.01
C ARG A 38 -0.40 -9.84 16.81
N ILE A 39 -0.08 -9.22 15.67
CA ILE A 39 -0.93 -9.25 14.48
C ILE A 39 -0.96 -10.65 13.83
N VAL A 40 0.17 -11.35 13.81
CA VAL A 40 0.29 -12.63 13.09
C VAL A 40 -0.20 -13.80 13.94
N TYR A 41 0.12 -13.82 15.23
CA TYR A 41 -0.10 -14.97 16.11
C TYR A 41 -1.14 -14.73 17.20
N ASN A 42 -1.67 -13.51 17.31
CA ASN A 42 -2.42 -13.07 18.47
C ASN A 42 -1.68 -13.32 19.80
N ASP A 43 -0.35 -13.14 19.78
CA ASP A 43 0.53 -13.26 20.94
C ASP A 43 1.63 -12.20 20.88
N PHE A 44 1.81 -11.45 21.97
CA PHE A 44 2.89 -10.47 22.11
C PHE A 44 4.29 -11.09 21.98
N ARG A 45 4.48 -12.31 22.48
CA ARG A 45 5.79 -13.00 22.49
C ARG A 45 6.05 -13.80 21.22
N GLY A 46 5.01 -14.08 20.43
CA GLY A 46 5.06 -15.02 19.32
C GLY A 46 5.18 -16.47 19.80
N PRO A 47 5.20 -17.45 18.87
CA PRO A 47 5.40 -18.85 19.23
C PRO A 47 6.75 -19.03 19.96
N ILE A 48 6.68 -19.59 21.17
CA ILE A 48 7.85 -19.92 21.97
C ILE A 48 8.69 -20.96 21.19
N ASN A 49 9.97 -20.64 20.92
CA ASN A 49 10.98 -21.54 20.32
C ASN A 49 10.91 -21.85 18.81
N ILE A 50 10.75 -20.85 17.93
CA ILE A 50 11.04 -21.07 16.50
C ILE A 50 11.80 -19.88 15.89
N TYR A 51 13.08 -19.72 16.26
CA TYR A 51 14.01 -19.00 15.38
C TYR A 51 14.46 -19.99 14.31
N ASP A 52 13.76 -20.01 13.17
CA ASP A 52 14.20 -20.74 11.98
C ASP A 52 14.89 -19.74 11.04
N PRO A 53 16.21 -19.85 10.80
CA PRO A 53 16.94 -18.98 9.87
C PRO A 53 16.46 -19.10 8.41
N ASN A 54 15.62 -20.08 8.10
CA ASN A 54 15.03 -20.29 6.77
C ASN A 54 13.59 -19.75 6.66
N LEU A 55 13.01 -19.25 7.75
CA LEU A 55 11.74 -18.53 7.67
C LEU A 55 12.03 -17.17 7.03
N ASP A 56 11.46 -16.96 5.85
CA ASP A 56 11.49 -15.68 5.13
C ASP A 56 11.14 -14.54 6.11
N ASP A 57 11.89 -13.43 6.11
CA ASP A 57 11.69 -12.28 7.01
C ASP A 57 10.31 -11.60 6.80
N SER A 58 9.54 -12.06 5.80
CA SER A 58 8.15 -11.68 5.55
C SER A 58 7.16 -12.66 6.18
N PHE A 59 6.33 -12.14 7.08
CA PHE A 59 5.29 -12.91 7.77
C PHE A 59 3.94 -12.68 7.09
N GLN A 60 3.27 -13.77 6.71
CA GLN A 60 1.97 -13.70 6.05
C GLN A 60 0.83 -13.98 7.04
N THR A 61 -0.18 -13.12 7.05
CA THR A 61 -1.44 -13.33 7.77
C THR A 61 -2.64 -13.09 6.86
N TYR A 62 -3.81 -13.58 7.28
CA TYR A 62 -5.07 -13.40 6.57
C TYR A 62 -6.00 -12.52 7.39
N ILE A 63 -6.37 -11.37 6.84
CA ILE A 63 -7.26 -10.40 7.51
C ILE A 63 -8.51 -10.22 6.66
N THR A 64 -9.68 -10.25 7.28
CA THR A 64 -10.96 -10.03 6.61
C THR A 64 -11.37 -8.56 6.73
N ILE A 65 -11.44 -7.85 5.60
CA ILE A 65 -11.81 -6.43 5.55
C ILE A 65 -12.99 -6.28 4.61
N ALA A 66 -14.09 -5.68 5.10
CA ALA A 66 -15.32 -5.49 4.33
C ALA A 66 -15.83 -6.79 3.66
N SER A 67 -15.76 -7.91 4.40
CA SER A 67 -16.14 -9.25 3.92
C SER A 67 -15.24 -9.84 2.82
N GLU A 68 -14.09 -9.22 2.51
CA GLU A 68 -13.06 -9.75 1.62
C GLU A 68 -11.87 -10.27 2.44
N GLN A 69 -11.46 -11.53 2.21
CA GLN A 69 -10.25 -12.07 2.83
C GLN A 69 -9.01 -11.59 2.05
N CYS A 70 -8.19 -10.79 2.70
CA CYS A 70 -6.95 -10.25 2.16
C CYS A 70 -5.74 -11.01 2.70
N ILE A 71 -4.69 -11.09 1.89
CA ILE A 71 -3.37 -11.58 2.28
C ILE A 71 -2.54 -10.37 2.69
N VAL A 72 -1.97 -10.39 3.88
CA VAL A 72 -1.14 -9.30 4.40
C VAL A 72 0.24 -9.85 4.68
N ASP A 73 1.23 -9.33 3.94
CA ASP A 73 2.64 -9.66 4.13
C ASP A 73 3.27 -8.53 4.97
N ILE A 74 3.76 -8.87 6.15
CA ILE A 74 4.34 -7.93 7.12
C ILE A 74 5.85 -8.15 7.15
N ALA A 75 6.60 -7.09 6.85
CA ALA A 75 8.04 -7.02 6.99
C ALA A 75 8.42 -5.97 8.04
N GLU A 76 9.53 -6.18 8.75
CA GLU A 76 10.08 -5.19 9.68
C GLU A 76 11.51 -4.80 9.30
N LEU A 77 11.83 -3.52 9.48
CA LEU A 77 13.18 -2.99 9.31
C LEU A 77 13.60 -2.22 10.54
N ASN A 78 14.70 -2.66 11.15
CA ASN A 78 15.42 -1.87 12.12
C ASN A 78 16.26 -0.84 11.37
N TYR A 79 15.98 0.43 11.63
CA TYR A 79 16.77 1.50 11.06
C TYR A 79 18.16 1.53 11.70
N ASP A 80 19.15 1.50 10.83
CA ASP A 80 20.54 1.77 11.13
C ASP A 80 21.09 2.61 9.97
N ASP A 81 21.53 3.84 10.29
CA ASP A 81 22.00 4.85 9.33
C ASP A 81 23.06 4.28 8.37
N ARG A 82 23.82 3.28 8.81
CA ARG A 82 24.90 2.64 8.03
C ARG A 82 24.39 1.81 6.85
N TYR A 83 23.11 1.43 6.84
CA TYR A 83 22.53 0.49 5.88
C TYR A 83 21.29 1.02 5.14
N ALA A 84 21.05 2.33 5.17
CA ALA A 84 19.85 2.95 4.61
C ALA A 84 19.57 2.59 3.13
N GLY A 85 20.61 2.37 2.32
CA GLY A 85 20.48 1.98 0.91
C GLY A 85 19.92 0.57 0.68
N LEU A 86 19.97 -0.32 1.68
CA LEU A 86 19.43 -1.68 1.59
C LEU A 86 17.90 -1.71 1.76
N PHE A 87 17.30 -0.63 2.25
CA PHE A 87 15.87 -0.55 2.56
C PHE A 87 15.00 -0.13 1.37
N GLU A 88 15.62 0.44 0.33
CA GLU A 88 14.91 0.93 -0.86
C GLU A 88 14.00 -0.12 -1.52
N PRO A 89 14.42 -1.39 -1.74
CA PRO A 89 13.57 -2.40 -2.34
C PRO A 89 12.31 -2.68 -1.52
N LEU A 90 12.43 -2.71 -0.19
CA LEU A 90 11.33 -3.00 0.72
C LEU A 90 10.33 -1.82 0.76
N ILE A 91 10.84 -0.59 0.82
CA ILE A 91 10.01 0.62 0.73
C ILE A 91 9.26 0.69 -0.61
N ARG A 92 9.92 0.33 -1.71
CA ARG A 92 9.31 0.33 -3.06
C ARG A 92 8.22 -0.74 -3.20
N GLN A 93 8.38 -1.88 -2.54
CA GLN A 93 7.40 -2.98 -2.55
C GLN A 93 6.23 -2.74 -1.60
N ALA A 94 6.41 -1.91 -0.57
CA ALA A 94 5.37 -1.58 0.40
C ALA A 94 4.13 -0.96 -0.25
N ASP A 95 2.97 -1.34 0.25
CA ASP A 95 1.66 -0.74 -0.03
C ASP A 95 1.26 0.21 1.11
N GLY A 96 1.67 -0.13 2.34
CA GLY A 96 1.56 0.72 3.50
C GLY A 96 2.84 0.67 4.34
N ILE A 97 3.16 1.77 5.02
CA ILE A 97 4.30 1.89 5.92
C ILE A 97 3.81 2.34 7.29
N ILE A 98 4.33 1.72 8.34
CA ILE A 98 4.08 2.09 9.72
C ILE A 98 5.38 2.60 10.33
N LEU A 99 5.42 3.88 10.67
CA LEU A 99 6.53 4.53 11.36
C LEU A 99 6.32 4.38 12.86
N MET A 100 7.12 3.54 13.50
CA MET A 100 6.92 3.09 14.88
C MET A 100 7.93 3.70 15.84
N TYR A 101 7.43 4.22 16.96
CA TYR A 101 8.22 4.67 18.11
C TYR A 101 7.62 4.13 19.41
N SER A 102 8.40 4.04 20.48
CA SER A 102 7.88 3.72 21.82
C SER A 102 7.50 5.01 22.54
N ILE A 103 6.34 5.05 23.19
CA ILE A 103 5.94 6.20 24.01
C ILE A 103 6.89 6.46 25.19
N CYS A 104 7.72 5.47 25.54
CA CYS A 104 8.69 5.53 26.63
C CYS A 104 10.08 6.03 26.20
N SER A 105 10.36 6.11 24.89
CA SER A 105 11.68 6.49 24.35
C SER A 105 11.59 7.68 23.40
N PRO A 106 11.96 8.89 23.86
CA PRO A 106 12.06 10.06 22.99
C PRO A 106 13.02 9.86 21.82
N GLU A 107 14.09 9.09 22.00
CA GLU A 107 15.06 8.76 20.95
C GLU A 107 14.37 8.05 19.78
N SER A 108 13.48 7.10 20.07
CA SER A 108 12.71 6.40 19.04
C SER A 108 11.76 7.31 18.27
N PHE A 109 11.28 8.38 18.92
CA PHE A 109 10.40 9.38 18.31
C PHE A 109 11.16 10.36 17.40
N PHE A 110 12.33 10.84 17.84
CA PHE A 110 13.12 11.82 17.06
C PHE A 110 13.60 11.27 15.71
N VAL A 111 13.81 9.96 15.61
CA VAL A 111 14.27 9.31 14.37
C VAL A 111 13.17 9.21 13.30
N LEU A 112 11.89 9.39 13.65
CA LEU A 112 10.79 9.22 12.69
C LEU A 112 10.85 10.21 11.51
N GLU A 113 11.34 11.43 11.72
CA GLU A 113 11.50 12.40 10.63
C GLU A 113 12.57 11.97 9.61
N ALA A 114 13.67 11.41 10.09
CA ALA A 114 14.72 10.86 9.23
C ALA A 114 14.20 9.66 8.43
N LEU A 115 13.42 8.78 9.08
CA LEU A 115 12.76 7.65 8.43
C LEU A 115 11.76 8.09 7.36
N TRP A 116 10.94 9.09 7.67
CA TRP A 116 10.03 9.66 6.70
C TRP A 116 10.76 10.28 5.51
N THR A 117 11.87 10.95 5.76
CA THR A 117 12.73 11.49 4.70
C THR A 117 13.26 10.37 3.80
N LEU A 118 13.73 9.26 4.39
CA LEU A 118 14.15 8.08 3.63
C LEU A 118 13.02 7.53 2.75
N VAL A 119 11.82 7.38 3.32
CA VAL A 119 10.63 6.93 2.58
C VAL A 119 10.31 7.84 1.41
N LYS A 120 10.41 9.17 1.58
CA LYS A 120 10.20 10.16 0.51
C LYS A 120 11.26 10.13 -0.58
N LEU A 121 12.51 9.86 -0.22
CA LEU A 121 13.63 9.82 -1.18
C LEU A 121 13.55 8.60 -2.09
N VAL A 122 13.04 7.48 -1.58
CA VAL A 122 12.71 6.34 -2.42
C VAL A 122 11.59 6.76 -3.36
N LYS A 123 11.90 6.88 -4.66
CA LYS A 123 10.89 7.13 -5.71
C LYS A 123 9.94 5.94 -5.80
N VAL A 124 8.94 5.91 -4.92
CA VAL A 124 7.76 5.08 -5.08
C VAL A 124 7.08 5.60 -6.35
N PRO A 125 6.78 4.73 -7.33
CA PRO A 125 6.09 5.17 -8.54
C PRO A 125 4.85 5.98 -8.14
N GLU A 126 4.67 7.20 -8.67
CA GLU A 126 3.51 8.08 -8.40
C GLU A 126 2.15 7.38 -8.59
N LYS A 127 2.17 6.25 -9.29
CA LYS A 127 1.08 5.31 -9.58
C LYS A 127 0.72 4.38 -8.41
N LYS A 128 1.31 4.56 -7.23
CA LYS A 128 1.11 3.73 -6.06
C LYS A 128 1.01 4.68 -4.87
N GLY A 129 -0.19 5.16 -4.57
CA GLY A 129 -0.42 5.93 -3.34
C GLY A 129 0.14 5.17 -2.14
N LEU A 130 1.19 5.73 -1.54
CA LEU A 130 1.86 5.15 -0.37
C LEU A 130 1.15 5.66 0.89
N TYR A 131 0.56 4.74 1.65
CA TYR A 131 -0.14 5.08 2.88
C TYR A 131 0.79 4.93 4.07
N VAL A 132 0.99 6.02 4.82
CA VAL A 132 1.91 6.03 5.95
C VAL A 132 1.17 6.41 7.24
N GLU A 133 1.45 5.67 8.30
CA GLU A 133 0.87 5.86 9.62
C GLU A 133 1.98 5.93 10.67
N VAL A 134 1.95 6.97 11.52
CA VAL A 134 2.83 7.11 12.68
C VAL A 134 2.17 6.40 13.86
N VAL A 135 2.91 5.53 14.53
CA VAL A 135 2.39 4.67 15.60
C VAL A 135 3.25 4.75 16.85
N GLY A 136 2.62 5.22 17.93
CA GLY A 136 3.19 5.15 19.29
C GLY A 136 2.90 3.80 19.91
N THR A 137 3.93 3.01 20.19
CA THR A 137 3.81 1.67 20.77
C THR A 137 3.99 1.70 22.28
N MET A 138 3.57 0.61 22.92
CA MET A 138 3.62 0.41 24.38
C MET A 138 2.71 1.39 25.12
N SER A 139 1.52 1.70 24.56
CA SER A 139 0.53 2.58 25.20
C SER A 139 0.13 2.15 26.61
N ASP A 140 0.25 0.85 26.91
CA ASP A 140 0.04 0.27 28.24
C ASP A 140 1.03 0.79 29.31
N MET A 141 2.20 1.28 28.89
CA MET A 141 3.23 1.82 29.79
C MET A 141 3.06 3.33 30.06
N TRP A 142 1.81 3.78 30.24
CA TRP A 142 1.48 5.20 30.42
C TRP A 142 2.21 5.88 31.59
N GLU A 143 2.53 5.14 32.66
CA GLU A 143 3.32 5.65 33.80
C GLU A 143 4.77 5.98 33.44
N LYS A 144 5.31 5.35 32.39
CA LYS A 144 6.67 5.55 31.89
C LYS A 144 6.70 6.40 30.62
N ARG A 145 5.58 7.05 30.28
CA ARG A 145 5.44 7.87 29.09
C ARG A 145 6.43 9.03 29.14
N SER A 146 7.26 9.11 28.09
CA SER A 146 8.22 10.19 27.86
C SER A 146 7.87 11.00 26.61
N VAL A 147 6.99 10.48 25.74
CA VAL A 147 6.49 11.16 24.54
C VAL A 147 4.98 11.35 24.67
N LYS A 148 4.50 12.59 24.58
CA LYS A 148 3.08 12.89 24.70
C LYS A 148 2.32 12.46 23.45
N THR A 149 1.08 12.07 23.63
CA THR A 149 0.20 11.71 22.50
C THR A 149 0.02 12.90 21.55
N GLU A 150 -0.03 14.12 22.08
CA GLU A 150 -0.13 15.35 21.29
C GLU A 150 1.09 15.56 20.38
N ASP A 151 2.30 15.24 20.86
CA ASP A 151 3.53 15.36 20.06
C ASP A 151 3.52 14.36 18.90
N GLY A 152 3.11 13.11 19.18
CA GLY A 152 2.91 12.08 18.18
C GLY A 152 1.92 12.48 17.09
N LYS A 153 0.77 13.02 17.51
CA LYS A 153 -0.27 13.50 16.60
C LYS A 153 0.18 14.70 15.78
N ALA A 154 0.83 15.68 16.41
CA ALA A 154 1.35 16.88 15.74
C ALA A 154 2.43 16.51 14.71
N LEU A 155 3.29 15.54 15.01
CA LEU A 155 4.24 15.01 14.05
C LEU A 155 3.50 14.37 12.86
N ALA A 156 2.55 13.47 13.09
CA ALA A 156 1.80 12.81 12.03
C ALA A 156 1.10 13.81 11.09
N GLU A 157 0.47 14.85 11.65
CA GLU A 157 -0.15 15.94 10.90
C GLU A 157 0.88 16.69 10.04
N ARG A 158 2.03 17.06 10.62
CA ARG A 158 3.13 17.71 9.87
C ARG A 158 3.69 16.83 8.76
N LEU A 159 3.71 15.52 8.95
CA LEU A 159 4.17 14.56 7.95
C LEU A 159 3.07 14.17 6.95
N ASN A 160 1.83 14.66 7.13
CA ASN A 160 0.64 14.25 6.37
C ASN A 160 0.41 12.72 6.40
N CYS A 161 0.54 12.13 7.58
CA CYS A 161 0.40 10.71 7.87
C CYS A 161 -0.77 10.46 8.83
N GLY A 162 -1.24 9.20 8.90
CA GLY A 162 -2.15 8.78 9.98
C GLY A 162 -1.44 8.75 11.34
N PHE A 163 -2.21 8.72 12.42
CA PHE A 163 -1.69 8.55 13.78
C PHE A 163 -2.52 7.53 14.56
N SER A 164 -1.83 6.63 15.27
CA SER A 164 -2.43 5.70 16.22
C SER A 164 -1.49 5.47 17.41
N GLU A 165 -2.02 5.09 18.56
CA GLU A 165 -1.24 4.49 19.65
C GLU A 165 -1.70 3.05 19.87
N CYS A 166 -0.75 2.14 20.13
CA CYS A 166 -1.04 0.71 20.25
C CYS A 166 -0.29 0.06 21.42
N SER A 167 -0.91 -0.96 21.99
CA SER A 167 -0.25 -1.89 22.90
C SER A 167 -0.24 -3.29 22.30
N ALA A 168 0.91 -3.73 21.82
CA ALA A 168 1.07 -5.12 21.41
C ALA A 168 0.87 -6.09 22.59
N LYS A 169 1.13 -5.64 23.83
CA LYS A 169 0.97 -6.45 25.04
C LYS A 169 -0.51 -6.70 25.32
N GLU A 170 -1.31 -5.64 25.38
CA GLU A 170 -2.74 -5.72 25.69
C GLU A 170 -3.60 -5.99 24.43
N GLY A 171 -3.01 -5.96 23.23
CA GLY A 171 -3.71 -6.10 21.95
C GLY A 171 -4.47 -4.84 21.51
N GLU A 172 -4.29 -3.72 22.22
CA GLU A 172 -5.01 -2.49 22.00
C GLU A 172 -4.63 -1.84 20.66
N ASN A 173 -5.64 -1.51 19.85
CA ASN A 173 -5.55 -0.85 18.55
C ASN A 173 -4.72 -1.57 17.47
N CYS A 174 -4.20 -2.77 17.73
CA CYS A 174 -3.34 -3.48 16.79
C CYS A 174 -4.07 -3.89 15.51
N ASP A 175 -5.23 -4.54 15.64
CA ASP A 175 -6.01 -4.99 14.50
C ASP A 175 -6.63 -3.80 13.75
N VAL A 176 -7.17 -2.86 14.51
CA VAL A 176 -7.79 -1.63 13.99
C VAL A 176 -6.81 -0.82 13.15
N LEU A 177 -5.56 -0.68 13.59
CA LEU A 177 -4.50 -0.02 12.83
C LEU A 177 -4.31 -0.65 11.44
N ILE A 178 -4.15 -1.98 11.39
CA ILE A 178 -3.88 -2.69 10.14
C ILE A 178 -5.10 -2.67 9.23
N GLU A 179 -6.30 -2.90 9.77
CA GLU A 179 -7.55 -2.82 9.02
C GLU A 179 -7.76 -1.42 8.41
N ASN A 180 -7.54 -0.36 9.20
CA ASN A 180 -7.69 1.01 8.73
C ASN A 180 -6.66 1.35 7.65
N LEU A 181 -5.40 0.94 7.83
CA LEU A 181 -4.36 1.15 6.84
C LEU A 181 -4.70 0.45 5.51
N ILE A 182 -5.10 -0.82 5.55
CA ILE A 182 -5.48 -1.56 4.34
C ILE A 182 -6.73 -0.96 3.70
N ARG A 183 -7.73 -0.53 4.49
CA ARG A 183 -8.92 0.16 3.97
C ARG A 183 -8.54 1.44 3.23
N LYS A 184 -7.63 2.25 3.77
CA LYS A 184 -7.11 3.44 3.07
C LYS A 184 -6.43 3.07 1.75
N ILE A 185 -5.60 2.02 1.74
CA ILE A 185 -4.96 1.49 0.52
C ILE A 185 -6.00 1.04 -0.52
N MET A 186 -7.04 0.33 -0.10
CA MET A 186 -8.14 -0.12 -0.97
C MET A 186 -8.82 1.05 -1.67
N ILE A 187 -9.24 2.05 -0.89
CA ILE A 187 -9.91 3.25 -1.41
C ILE A 187 -9.00 4.01 -2.36
N GLY A 188 -7.71 4.16 -2.01
CA GLY A 188 -6.71 4.80 -2.87
C GLY A 188 -6.57 4.16 -4.24
N ARG A 189 -6.35 2.84 -4.24
CA ARG A 189 -6.19 2.06 -5.46
C ARG A 189 -7.44 2.15 -6.34
N GLU A 190 -8.63 2.14 -5.75
CA GLU A 190 -9.89 2.30 -6.48
C GLU A 190 -10.03 3.69 -7.11
N GLN A 191 -9.76 4.75 -6.35
CA GLN A 191 -9.79 6.13 -6.86
C GLN A 191 -8.79 6.33 -8.01
N GLU A 192 -7.57 5.83 -7.85
CA GLU A 192 -6.57 5.88 -8.92
C GLU A 192 -7.01 5.14 -10.18
N GLN A 193 -7.66 3.97 -10.03
CA GLN A 193 -8.17 3.20 -11.15
C GLN A 193 -9.27 3.96 -11.90
N ILE A 194 -10.22 4.55 -11.17
CA ILE A 194 -11.29 5.39 -11.75
C ILE A 194 -10.68 6.57 -12.52
N LEU A 195 -9.69 7.26 -11.94
CA LEU A 195 -9.01 8.39 -12.58
C LEU A 195 -8.25 7.96 -13.84
N ARG A 196 -7.61 6.79 -13.83
CA ARG A 196 -6.92 6.22 -15.01
C ARG A 196 -7.90 5.89 -16.12
N ASP A 197 -9.02 5.25 -15.79
CA ASP A 197 -10.04 4.89 -16.77
C ASP A 197 -10.71 6.12 -17.36
N ALA A 198 -10.93 7.17 -16.55
CA ALA A 198 -11.43 8.47 -17.03
C ALA A 198 -10.42 9.17 -17.97
N ARG A 199 -9.11 9.13 -17.67
CA ARG A 199 -8.06 9.69 -18.54
C ARG A 199 -8.00 8.98 -19.88
N ARG A 200 -8.02 7.63 -19.86
CA ARG A 200 -8.03 6.82 -21.09
C ARG A 200 -9.23 7.14 -21.98
N ARG A 201 -10.43 7.23 -21.40
CA ARG A 201 -11.64 7.60 -22.15
C ARG A 201 -11.51 8.96 -22.82
N LYS A 202 -10.98 9.97 -22.12
CA LYS A 202 -10.73 11.30 -22.71
C LYS A 202 -9.72 11.24 -23.87
N GLU A 203 -8.64 10.49 -23.71
CA GLU A 203 -7.63 10.31 -24.76
C GLU A 203 -8.22 9.62 -26.01
N ASP A 204 -9.07 8.62 -25.79
CA ASP A 204 -9.79 7.91 -26.86
C ASP A 204 -10.80 8.84 -27.57
N ASP A 205 -11.61 9.59 -26.81
CA ASP A 205 -12.58 10.55 -27.35
C ASP A 205 -11.89 11.65 -28.20
N GLU A 206 -10.78 12.21 -27.70
CA GLU A 206 -9.99 13.21 -28.44
C GLU A 206 -9.39 12.64 -29.72
N ARG A 207 -8.95 11.37 -29.69
CA ARG A 207 -8.40 10.69 -30.86
C ARG A 207 -9.48 10.47 -31.92
N GLU A 208 -10.65 9.98 -31.52
CA GLU A 208 -11.79 9.79 -32.42
C GLU A 208 -12.26 11.11 -33.06
N GLU A 209 -12.28 12.20 -32.29
CA GLU A 209 -12.64 13.52 -32.82
C GLU A 209 -11.63 14.01 -33.87
N ARG A 210 -10.32 13.84 -33.63
CA ARG A 210 -9.26 14.18 -34.59
C ARG A 210 -9.39 13.37 -35.88
N GLU A 211 -9.67 12.07 -35.78
CA GLU A 211 -9.87 11.20 -36.95
C GLU A 211 -11.13 11.58 -37.74
N ARG A 212 -12.25 11.89 -37.06
CA ARG A 212 -13.47 12.40 -37.71
C ARG A 212 -13.22 13.71 -38.46
N LYS A 213 -12.52 14.68 -37.84
CA LYS A 213 -12.15 15.96 -38.48
C LYS A 213 -11.28 15.73 -39.72
N LYS A 214 -10.27 14.86 -39.63
CA LYS A 214 -9.39 14.51 -40.75
C LYS A 214 -10.17 13.87 -41.91
N ASN A 215 -11.02 12.89 -41.62
CA ASN A 215 -11.86 12.23 -42.62
C ASN A 215 -12.87 13.19 -43.27
N GLY A 216 -13.41 14.14 -42.51
CA GLY A 216 -14.30 15.19 -43.02
C GLY A 216 -13.60 16.17 -43.97
N ILE A 217 -12.31 16.48 -43.74
CA ILE A 217 -11.50 17.29 -44.67
C ILE A 217 -11.26 16.49 -45.97
N VAL A 218 -10.81 15.24 -45.86
CA VAL A 218 -10.53 14.37 -47.02
C VAL A 218 -11.77 14.22 -47.91
N LYS A 219 -12.94 13.97 -47.32
CA LYS A 219 -14.21 13.88 -48.07
C LYS A 219 -14.56 15.17 -48.82
N ARG A 220 -14.34 16.34 -48.21
CA ARG A 220 -14.61 17.64 -48.87
C ARG A 220 -13.66 17.90 -50.04
N VAL A 221 -12.38 17.56 -49.90
CA VAL A 221 -11.39 17.69 -50.98
C VAL A 221 -11.75 16.77 -52.15
N LEU A 222 -12.03 15.49 -51.88
CA LEU A 222 -12.43 14.53 -52.92
C LEU A 222 -13.69 14.97 -53.66
N LYS A 223 -14.71 15.44 -52.93
CA LYS A 223 -15.96 15.93 -53.53
C LYS A 223 -15.69 17.08 -54.51
N ARG A 224 -14.86 18.05 -54.10
CA ARG A 224 -14.50 19.20 -54.94
C ARG A 224 -13.69 18.79 -56.18
N CYS A 225 -12.78 17.81 -56.06
CA CYS A 225 -12.07 17.27 -57.21
C CYS A 225 -13.00 16.59 -58.22
N VAL A 226 -13.99 15.82 -57.74
CA VAL A 226 -15.00 15.16 -58.60
C VAL A 226 -15.90 16.19 -59.30
N GLU A 227 -16.34 17.22 -58.59
CA GLU A 227 -17.11 18.33 -59.16
C GLU A 227 -16.31 19.06 -60.26
N MET A 228 -15.03 19.34 -60.05
CA MET A 228 -14.18 19.97 -61.08
C MET A 228 -13.96 19.09 -62.32
N MET A 229 -13.92 17.76 -62.16
CA MET A 229 -13.76 16.83 -63.29
C MET A 229 -15.04 16.66 -64.12
N THR A 230 -16.21 16.96 -63.56
CA THR A 230 -17.51 16.80 -64.24
C THR A 230 -18.03 18.07 -64.92
N MET A 231 -17.47 19.25 -64.61
CA MET A 231 -17.80 20.51 -65.28
C MET A 231 -16.91 20.81 -66.52
N GLY A 232 -15.96 19.93 -66.84
CA GLY A 232 -15.03 20.07 -67.97
C GLY A 232 -15.41 19.32 -69.25
N THR A 233 -16.62 18.75 -69.33
CA THR A 233 -17.18 18.06 -70.50
C THR A 233 -18.44 18.77 -70.97
#